data_AF-A0A2T6ZSX7-F1
#
_entry.id   AF-A0A2T6ZSX7-F1
#
_cell.length_a   1.000
_cell.length_b   1.000
_cell.length_c   1.000
_cell.angle_alpha   90.00
_cell.angle_beta   90.00
_cell.angle_gamma   90.00
#
_symmetry.space_group_name_H-M   'P 1'
#
loop_
_entity.id
_entity.type
_entity.pdbx_description
1 polymer ?
#
loop_
_entity_poly.entity_id
_entity_poly.type
_entity_poly.pdbx_seq_one_letter_code
_entity_poly.pdbx_strand_id
1 'polypeptide(L)'
;MLSRRLTSSHHPRSQMLQLAQLISNACSSGRSSVRARAKVLEYVREKGGNTAYEAAMALIGFIASGDDVAVQAVELLRYCSHADVPFLTILSQPPLLQPLLILLKERTLHACLVELLTTLEAAGIGLPYVSTVRKVCDNLRAKGYELSGVLYMKMYSKHELRHRRELAYSARLQACLRRGSKEDLREANELIKVLAGDHEARGLQAGEEEVLVSEMIAGVREQISALEGALEGKIRREVKYDGFVNKLAHLLQAEKKKIDEIEADGDLTVGLREVKEEIEEVLQKHKDLVVGEERRIIEGVLVVV
;
A
#
# COMPACT_ATOMS: atom_id res chain seq x y z
N MET A 1 -47.93 -18.95 -0.38
CA MET A 1 -47.18 -18.02 0.50
C MET A 1 -45.78 -17.76 -0.05
N LEU A 2 -45.66 -17.04 -1.17
CA LEU A 2 -44.38 -16.62 -1.72
C LEU A 2 -44.52 -15.18 -2.22
N SER A 3 -44.24 -14.22 -1.36
CA SER A 3 -44.04 -12.82 -1.71
C SER A 3 -43.36 -12.12 -0.54
N ARG A 4 -42.04 -11.96 -0.66
CA ARG A 4 -41.24 -10.86 -0.08
C ARG A 4 -39.78 -11.18 -0.35
N ARG A 5 -39.23 -10.58 -1.40
CA ARG A 5 -37.82 -10.17 -1.57
C ARG A 5 -37.60 -9.65 -2.98
N LEU A 6 -38.25 -8.55 -3.33
CA LEU A 6 -37.80 -7.68 -4.41
C LEU A 6 -38.12 -6.24 -4.01
N THR A 7 -37.20 -5.34 -4.39
CA THR A 7 -37.17 -3.88 -4.18
C THR A 7 -36.46 -3.36 -2.92
N SER A 8 -35.13 -3.45 -2.94
CA SER A 8 -34.31 -2.35 -2.43
C SER A 8 -33.95 -1.46 -3.63
N SER A 9 -34.84 -0.54 -3.99
CA SER A 9 -34.62 0.47 -5.02
C SER A 9 -33.65 1.55 -4.51
N HIS A 10 -32.36 1.24 -4.38
CA HIS A 10 -31.36 2.27 -4.14
C HIS A 10 -31.11 3.05 -5.43
N HIS A 11 -31.53 4.31 -5.47
CA HIS A 11 -31.26 5.20 -6.60
C HIS A 11 -29.75 5.47 -6.74
N PRO A 12 -29.17 5.43 -7.95
CA PRO A 12 -27.74 5.68 -8.18
C PRO A 12 -27.30 7.08 -7.70
N ARG A 13 -28.18 8.08 -7.81
CA ARG A 13 -27.93 9.43 -7.25
C ARG A 13 -27.74 9.44 -5.73
N SER A 14 -28.46 8.59 -4.99
CA SER A 14 -28.32 8.51 -3.53
C SER A 14 -26.98 7.89 -3.13
N GLN A 15 -26.47 6.94 -3.92
CA GLN A 15 -25.19 6.27 -3.66
C GLN A 15 -24.00 7.20 -3.93
N MET A 16 -24.06 7.99 -5.00
CA MET A 16 -23.05 9.00 -5.32
C MET A 16 -23.00 10.09 -4.24
N LEU A 17 -24.16 10.57 -3.77
CA LEU A 17 -24.24 11.54 -2.68
C LEU A 17 -23.65 10.98 -1.38
N GLN A 18 -23.92 9.71 -1.07
CA GLN A 18 -23.37 9.06 0.12
C GLN A 18 -21.85 8.90 0.05
N LEU A 19 -21.31 8.49 -1.10
CA LEU A 19 -19.86 8.39 -1.31
C LEU A 19 -19.19 9.77 -1.18
N ALA A 20 -19.75 10.79 -1.83
CA ALA A 20 -19.24 12.16 -1.77
C ALA A 20 -19.23 12.69 -0.34
N GLN A 21 -20.28 12.43 0.45
CA GLN A 21 -20.32 12.82 1.86
C GLN A 21 -19.25 12.10 2.69
N LEU A 22 -19.05 10.80 2.49
CA LEU A 22 -18.02 10.04 3.19
C LEU A 22 -16.61 10.56 2.86
N ILE A 23 -16.34 10.86 1.59
CA ILE A 23 -15.07 11.43 1.14
C ILE A 23 -14.88 12.82 1.74
N SER A 24 -15.88 13.70 1.65
CA SER A 24 -15.80 15.05 2.24
C SER A 24 -15.53 15.01 3.75
N ASN A 25 -16.22 14.13 4.48
CA ASN A 25 -15.96 13.91 5.91
C ASN A 25 -14.54 13.41 6.18
N ALA A 26 -14.02 12.52 5.33
CA ALA A 26 -12.66 12.00 5.45
C ALA A 26 -11.59 13.03 5.02
N CYS A 27 -11.94 14.04 4.23
CA CYS A 27 -11.01 15.07 3.76
C CYS A 27 -11.08 16.39 4.55
N SER A 28 -12.07 16.56 5.42
CA SER A 28 -12.27 17.79 6.21
C SER A 28 -11.13 18.06 7.23
N SER A 29 -10.88 19.34 7.50
CA SER A 29 -9.77 19.84 8.32
C SER A 29 -9.95 19.51 9.81
N GLY A 30 -9.38 18.37 10.18
CA GLY A 30 -9.27 17.90 11.55
C GLY A 30 -8.87 16.45 11.48
N ARG A 31 -7.56 16.18 11.71
CA ARG A 31 -6.89 14.86 11.56
C ARG A 31 -7.85 13.80 11.07
N SER A 32 -7.97 13.63 9.76
CA SER A 32 -8.84 12.62 9.16
C SER A 32 -8.59 11.31 9.90
N SER A 33 -9.52 10.95 10.78
CA SER A 33 -9.28 9.83 11.68
C SER A 33 -9.14 8.59 10.80
N VAL A 34 -8.21 7.70 11.14
CA VAL A 34 -8.07 6.41 10.43
C VAL A 34 -9.42 5.72 10.25
N ARG A 35 -10.34 5.92 11.21
CA ARG A 35 -11.75 5.49 11.17
C ARG A 35 -12.55 6.10 10.01
N ALA A 36 -12.42 7.39 9.71
CA ALA A 36 -13.12 8.01 8.58
C ALA A 36 -12.63 7.45 7.24
N ARG A 37 -11.31 7.25 7.10
CA ARG A 37 -10.70 6.63 5.92
C ARG A 37 -11.14 5.17 5.76
N ALA A 38 -11.16 4.42 6.86
CA ALA A 38 -11.66 3.05 6.89
C ALA A 38 -13.13 2.95 6.43
N LYS A 39 -14.00 3.88 6.85
CA LYS A 39 -15.40 3.93 6.40
C LYS A 39 -15.55 4.15 4.90
N VAL A 40 -14.73 5.01 4.31
CA VAL A 40 -14.74 5.19 2.84
C VAL A 40 -14.36 3.88 2.17
N LEU A 41 -13.30 3.22 2.64
CA LEU A 41 -12.84 1.97 2.05
C LEU A 41 -13.85 0.82 2.23
N GLU A 42 -14.47 0.71 3.40
CA GLU A 42 -15.55 -0.24 3.68
C GLU A 42 -16.72 -0.03 2.72
N TYR A 43 -17.17 1.22 2.55
CA TYR A 43 -18.24 1.54 1.59
C TYR A 43 -17.85 1.17 0.15
N VAL A 44 -16.61 1.45 -0.26
CA VAL A 44 -16.10 1.08 -1.59
C VAL A 44 -16.13 -0.45 -1.79
N ARG A 45 -15.75 -1.22 -0.76
CA ARG A 45 -15.78 -2.70 -0.80
C ARG A 45 -17.19 -3.25 -0.85
N GLU A 46 -18.08 -2.71 -0.03
CA GLU A 46 -19.48 -3.16 0.05
C GLU A 46 -20.26 -2.90 -1.24
N LYS A 47 -20.06 -1.73 -1.86
CA LYS A 47 -20.74 -1.39 -3.11
C LYS A 47 -20.11 -2.10 -4.30
N GLY A 48 -18.80 -2.30 -4.29
CA GLY A 48 -18.07 -2.92 -5.39
C GLY A 48 -18.25 -2.15 -6.70
N GLY A 49 -18.12 -2.85 -7.83
CA GLY A 49 -18.36 -2.27 -9.15
C GLY A 49 -17.49 -1.05 -9.45
N ASN A 50 -18.12 0.09 -9.76
CA ASN A 50 -17.41 1.32 -10.17
C ASN A 50 -17.04 2.24 -8.99
N THR A 51 -17.42 1.89 -7.76
CA THR A 51 -17.29 2.79 -6.61
C THR A 51 -15.83 3.14 -6.29
N ALA A 52 -14.89 2.21 -6.48
CA ALA A 52 -13.46 2.49 -6.32
C ALA A 52 -12.94 3.52 -7.34
N TYR A 53 -13.35 3.40 -8.60
CA TYR A 53 -12.98 4.35 -9.65
C TYR A 53 -13.60 5.73 -9.40
N GLU A 54 -14.89 5.78 -9.03
CA GLU A 54 -15.59 7.02 -8.68
C GLU A 54 -14.96 7.71 -7.47
N ALA A 55 -14.59 6.94 -6.44
CA ALA A 55 -13.90 7.46 -5.27
C ALA A 55 -12.53 8.04 -5.63
N ALA A 56 -11.74 7.32 -6.44
CA ALA A 56 -10.44 7.79 -6.92
C ALA A 56 -10.56 9.06 -7.77
N MET A 57 -11.52 9.12 -8.70
CA MET A 57 -11.79 10.32 -9.50
C MET A 57 -12.19 11.51 -8.65
N ALA A 58 -13.09 11.33 -7.68
CA ALA A 58 -13.49 12.39 -6.76
C ALA A 58 -12.30 12.91 -5.95
N LEU A 59 -11.43 12.01 -5.47
CA LEU A 59 -10.23 12.38 -4.74
C LEU A 59 -9.21 13.12 -5.59
N ILE A 60 -8.98 12.68 -6.84
CA ILE A 60 -8.14 13.41 -7.80
C ILE A 60 -8.71 14.82 -8.03
N GLY A 61 -10.04 14.97 -8.09
CA GLY A 61 -10.70 16.27 -8.17
C GLY A 61 -10.39 17.18 -6.96
N PHE A 62 -10.45 16.64 -5.74
CA PHE A 62 -10.06 17.38 -4.52
C PHE A 62 -8.56 17.72 -4.46
N ILE A 63 -7.70 16.90 -5.06
CA ILE A 63 -6.27 17.20 -5.16
C ILE A 63 -6.06 18.34 -6.15
N ALA A 64 -6.72 18.28 -7.30
CA ALA A 64 -6.62 19.27 -8.36
C ALA A 64 -7.22 20.64 -7.99
N SER A 65 -8.17 20.70 -7.03
CA SER A 65 -8.72 21.97 -6.57
C SER A 65 -7.70 22.78 -5.74
N GLY A 66 -6.68 22.13 -5.19
CA GLY A 66 -5.61 22.80 -4.43
C GLY A 66 -6.04 23.38 -3.09
N ASP A 67 -7.25 23.08 -2.64
CA ASP A 67 -7.81 23.56 -1.37
C ASP A 67 -7.13 22.89 -0.16
N ASP A 68 -7.44 23.35 1.05
CA ASP A 68 -6.95 22.80 2.33
C ASP A 68 -7.19 21.28 2.50
N VAL A 69 -8.10 20.71 1.72
CA VAL A 69 -8.46 19.29 1.75
C VAL A 69 -7.56 18.41 0.87
N ALA A 70 -6.76 19.00 -0.02
CA ALA A 70 -5.98 18.27 -1.03
C ALA A 70 -4.97 17.30 -0.41
N VAL A 71 -4.28 17.71 0.66
CA VAL A 71 -3.37 16.83 1.42
C VAL A 71 -4.13 15.63 2.00
N GLN A 72 -5.32 15.85 2.58
CA GLN A 72 -6.13 14.76 3.12
C GLN A 72 -6.67 13.84 2.02
N ALA A 73 -6.93 14.36 0.83
CA ALA A 73 -7.31 13.56 -0.33
C ALA A 73 -6.16 12.65 -0.80
N VAL A 74 -4.92 13.16 -0.87
CA VAL A 74 -3.73 12.33 -1.16
C VAL A 74 -3.56 11.25 -0.10
N GLU A 75 -3.69 11.60 1.18
CA GLU A 75 -3.61 10.66 2.30
C GLU A 75 -4.66 9.55 2.23
N LEU A 76 -5.89 9.89 1.80
CA LEU A 76 -6.96 8.91 1.63
C LEU A 76 -6.69 7.99 0.44
N LEU A 77 -6.22 8.51 -0.70
CA LEU A 77 -5.77 7.67 -1.82
C LEU A 77 -4.70 6.68 -1.37
N ARG A 78 -3.69 7.18 -0.66
CA ARG A 78 -2.59 6.36 -0.13
C ARG A 78 -3.09 5.26 0.81
N TYR A 79 -3.98 5.62 1.74
CA TYR A 79 -4.60 4.66 2.66
C TYR A 79 -5.35 3.56 1.91
N CYS A 80 -6.21 3.92 0.95
CA CYS A 80 -6.99 2.97 0.17
C CYS A 80 -6.09 2.05 -0.65
N SER A 81 -5.10 2.60 -1.36
CA SER A 81 -4.18 1.82 -2.18
C SER A 81 -3.29 0.88 -1.38
N HIS A 82 -2.84 1.27 -0.19
CA HIS A 82 -2.06 0.38 0.66
C HIS A 82 -2.89 -0.73 1.32
N ALA A 83 -4.17 -0.48 1.57
CA ALA A 83 -5.07 -1.40 2.26
C ALA A 83 -5.88 -2.31 1.32
N ASP A 84 -5.99 -1.98 0.03
CA ASP A 84 -6.91 -2.63 -0.90
C ASP A 84 -6.30 -2.81 -2.30
N VAL A 85 -6.09 -4.07 -2.67
CA VAL A 85 -5.51 -4.43 -3.98
C VAL A 85 -6.40 -3.97 -5.14
N PRO A 86 -7.73 -4.19 -5.15
CA PRO A 86 -8.59 -3.66 -6.19
C PRO A 86 -8.45 -2.14 -6.38
N PHE A 87 -8.43 -1.37 -5.30
CA PHE A 87 -8.23 0.08 -5.36
C PHE A 87 -6.86 0.46 -5.94
N LEU A 88 -5.78 -0.18 -5.47
CA LEU A 88 -4.41 -0.01 -5.99
C LEU A 88 -4.34 -0.29 -7.50
N THR A 89 -4.90 -1.40 -7.94
CA THR A 89 -4.89 -1.81 -9.35
C THR A 89 -5.62 -0.80 -10.23
N ILE A 90 -6.77 -0.29 -9.78
CA ILE A 90 -7.53 0.72 -10.50
C ILE A 90 -6.75 2.04 -10.58
N LEU A 91 -6.20 2.52 -9.46
CA LEU A 91 -5.45 3.78 -9.40
C LEU A 91 -4.18 3.75 -10.28
N SER A 92 -3.57 2.57 -10.43
CA SER A 92 -2.37 2.36 -11.25
C SER A 92 -2.64 2.37 -12.77
N GLN A 93 -3.90 2.40 -13.20
CA GLN A 93 -4.26 2.46 -14.63
C GLN A 93 -4.08 3.87 -15.20
N PRO A 94 -3.74 4.02 -16.49
CA PRO A 94 -3.50 5.32 -17.13
C PRO A 94 -4.57 6.40 -16.90
N PRO A 95 -5.89 6.10 -16.94
CA PRO A 95 -6.92 7.13 -16.75
C PRO A 95 -6.88 7.84 -15.39
N LEU A 96 -6.36 7.18 -14.35
CA LEU A 96 -6.25 7.74 -13.00
C LEU A 96 -4.81 8.13 -12.66
N LEU A 97 -3.84 7.36 -13.15
CA LEU A 97 -2.42 7.65 -12.92
C LEU A 97 -1.97 8.92 -13.64
N GLN A 98 -2.36 9.12 -14.91
CA GLN A 98 -1.90 10.27 -15.70
C GLN A 98 -2.27 11.62 -15.07
N PRO A 99 -3.51 11.86 -14.59
CA PRO A 99 -3.84 13.08 -13.84
C PRO A 99 -2.91 13.31 -12.64
N LEU A 100 -2.60 12.27 -11.86
CA LEU A 100 -1.69 12.39 -10.72
C LEU A 100 -0.26 12.78 -11.15
N LEU A 101 0.23 12.25 -12.28
CA LEU A 101 1.54 12.62 -12.84
C LEU A 101 1.59 14.06 -13.36
N ILE A 102 0.45 14.58 -13.83
CA ILE A 102 0.34 15.99 -14.22
C ILE A 102 0.43 16.87 -12.96
N LEU A 103 -0.36 16.52 -11.93
CA LEU A 103 -0.37 17.23 -10.65
C LEU A 103 0.97 17.15 -9.91
N LEU A 104 1.78 16.10 -10.14
CA LEU A 104 3.13 15.99 -9.57
C LEU A 104 4.05 17.15 -9.98
N LYS A 105 3.78 17.80 -11.12
CA LYS A 105 4.53 18.99 -11.57
C LYS A 105 4.19 20.23 -10.75
N GLU A 106 3.11 20.21 -9.99
CA GLU A 106 2.71 21.30 -9.09
C GLU A 106 3.48 21.19 -7.77
N ARG A 107 4.05 22.32 -7.32
CA ARG A 107 4.99 22.31 -6.17
C ARG A 107 4.31 22.10 -4.82
N THR A 108 3.04 22.45 -4.68
CA THR A 108 2.33 22.50 -3.39
C THR A 108 2.09 21.11 -2.78
N LEU A 109 1.76 20.13 -3.61
CA LEU A 109 1.44 18.76 -3.19
C LEU A 109 2.54 17.76 -3.57
N HIS A 110 3.66 18.26 -4.08
CA HIS A 110 4.72 17.45 -4.66
C HIS A 110 5.18 16.33 -3.72
N ALA A 111 5.55 16.65 -2.48
CA ALA A 111 6.00 15.65 -1.50
C ALA A 111 4.93 14.58 -1.22
N CYS A 112 3.66 14.97 -1.06
CA CYS A 112 2.57 14.04 -0.82
C CYS A 112 2.33 13.10 -2.02
N LEU A 113 2.42 13.63 -3.24
CA LEU A 113 2.24 12.86 -4.47
C LEU A 113 3.42 11.91 -4.72
N VAL A 114 4.65 12.34 -4.40
CA VAL A 114 5.83 11.46 -4.38
C VAL A 114 5.59 10.31 -3.42
N GLU A 115 5.21 10.59 -2.17
CA GLU A 115 4.90 9.54 -1.18
C GLU A 115 3.77 8.60 -1.61
N LEU A 116 2.73 9.12 -2.28
CA LEU A 116 1.68 8.30 -2.86
C LEU A 116 2.27 7.33 -3.90
N LEU A 117 3.03 7.82 -4.87
CA LEU A 117 3.63 6.99 -5.92
C LEU A 117 4.56 5.91 -5.35
N THR A 118 5.38 6.29 -4.36
CA THR A 118 6.22 5.34 -3.63
C THR A 118 5.38 4.28 -2.91
N THR A 119 4.23 4.66 -2.33
CA THR A 119 3.30 3.71 -1.71
C THR A 119 2.69 2.76 -2.74
N LEU A 120 2.35 3.26 -3.94
CA LEU A 120 1.79 2.43 -5.00
C LEU A 120 2.81 1.41 -5.52
N GLU A 121 4.06 1.84 -5.71
CA GLU A 121 5.15 0.95 -6.11
C GLU A 121 5.37 -0.13 -5.05
N ALA A 122 5.48 0.28 -3.79
CA ALA A 122 5.69 -0.59 -2.65
C ALA A 122 4.58 -1.62 -2.44
N ALA A 123 3.33 -1.15 -2.38
CA ALA A 123 2.17 -2.01 -2.19
C ALA A 123 1.89 -2.90 -3.42
N GLY A 124 2.44 -2.54 -4.59
CA GLY A 124 2.25 -3.24 -5.85
C GLY A 124 3.29 -4.31 -6.18
N ILE A 125 4.27 -4.53 -5.31
CA ILE A 125 5.26 -5.60 -5.47
C ILE A 125 4.55 -6.95 -5.70
N GLY A 126 5.01 -7.69 -6.71
CA GLY A 126 4.45 -8.99 -7.10
C GLY A 126 3.08 -8.95 -7.77
N LEU A 127 2.50 -7.76 -7.96
CA LEU A 127 1.24 -7.59 -8.68
C LEU A 127 1.50 -7.36 -10.17
N PRO A 128 0.70 -8.00 -11.03
CA PRO A 128 0.83 -7.81 -12.46
C PRO A 128 0.48 -6.35 -12.80
N TYR A 129 1.30 -5.74 -13.68
CA TYR A 129 1.05 -4.44 -14.31
C TYR A 129 1.13 -3.19 -13.43
N VAL A 130 1.67 -3.29 -12.22
CA VAL A 130 2.19 -2.12 -11.47
C VAL A 130 3.54 -1.65 -12.07
N SER A 131 4.03 -2.32 -13.12
CA SER A 131 5.22 -1.93 -13.89
C SER A 131 5.16 -0.50 -14.44
N THR A 132 3.97 0.04 -14.71
CA THR A 132 3.81 1.45 -15.10
C THR A 132 4.19 2.39 -13.96
N VAL A 133 3.74 2.11 -12.74
CA VAL A 133 4.08 2.88 -11.54
C VAL A 133 5.57 2.74 -11.24
N ARG A 134 6.14 1.54 -11.36
CA ARG A 134 7.59 1.31 -11.22
C ARG A 134 8.40 2.15 -12.20
N LYS A 135 8.04 2.14 -13.49
CA LYS A 135 8.69 2.98 -14.51
C LYS A 135 8.60 4.47 -14.16
N VAL A 136 7.47 4.93 -13.63
CA VAL A 136 7.35 6.31 -13.15
C VAL A 136 8.33 6.57 -12.01
N CYS A 137 8.40 5.69 -11.02
CA CYS A 137 9.29 5.81 -9.88
C CYS A 137 10.76 5.77 -10.30
N ASP A 138 11.15 4.90 -11.24
CA ASP A 138 12.50 4.87 -11.81
C ASP A 138 12.87 6.18 -12.50
N ASN A 139 11.94 6.77 -13.26
CA ASN A 139 12.14 8.09 -13.87
C ASN A 139 12.26 9.22 -12.84
N LEU A 140 11.60 9.08 -11.68
CA LEU A 140 11.77 10.03 -10.57
C LEU A 140 13.14 9.83 -9.90
N ARG A 141 13.55 8.59 -9.60
CA ARG A 141 14.90 8.30 -9.09
C ARG A 141 15.98 8.87 -10.01
N ALA A 142 15.85 8.68 -11.32
CA ALA A 142 16.77 9.23 -12.33
C ALA A 142 16.84 10.77 -12.34
N LYS A 143 15.81 11.45 -11.81
CA LYS A 143 15.77 12.91 -11.62
C LYS A 143 16.27 13.35 -10.24
N GLY A 144 16.74 12.42 -9.41
CA GLY A 144 17.28 12.69 -8.09
C GLY A 144 16.25 12.66 -6.95
N TYR A 145 15.05 12.12 -7.17
CA TYR A 145 14.09 11.95 -6.08
C TYR A 145 14.46 10.75 -5.21
N GLU A 146 14.54 10.97 -3.91
CA GLU A 146 14.64 9.91 -2.91
C GLU A 146 13.25 9.33 -2.65
N LEU A 147 13.02 8.12 -3.13
CA LEU A 147 11.77 7.40 -2.95
C LEU A 147 11.97 6.30 -1.91
N SER A 148 11.56 6.53 -0.66
CA SER A 148 11.63 5.52 0.39
C SER A 148 10.26 4.88 0.62
N GLY A 149 10.09 3.65 0.11
CA GLY A 149 8.87 2.86 0.27
C GLY A 149 8.80 2.09 1.58
N VAL A 150 9.76 2.33 2.46
CA VAL A 150 10.04 1.60 3.69
C VAL A 150 8.78 1.34 4.51
N LEU A 151 7.92 2.33 4.73
CA LEU A 151 6.73 2.16 5.58
C LEU A 151 5.60 1.33 4.94
N TYR A 152 5.74 0.96 3.66
CA TYR A 152 4.71 0.30 2.86
C TYR A 152 5.15 -1.07 2.32
N MET A 153 6.41 -1.45 2.55
CA MET A 153 6.91 -2.81 2.31
C MET A 153 6.19 -3.78 3.23
N LYS A 154 5.77 -4.92 2.66
CA LYS A 154 5.08 -6.01 3.35
C LYS A 154 5.53 -7.35 2.81
N MET A 155 5.70 -8.29 3.71
CA MET A 155 5.84 -9.71 3.46
C MET A 155 4.46 -10.33 3.20
N TYR A 156 4.44 -11.33 2.34
CA TYR A 156 3.24 -12.05 1.93
C TYR A 156 3.59 -13.52 1.79
N SER A 157 2.74 -14.38 2.35
CA SER A 157 2.79 -15.81 2.07
C SER A 157 2.45 -16.08 0.60
N LYS A 158 2.81 -17.27 0.11
CA LYS A 158 2.46 -17.73 -1.24
C LYS A 158 0.95 -17.69 -1.52
N HIS A 159 0.14 -18.11 -0.53
CA HIS A 159 -1.31 -18.08 -0.65
C HIS A 159 -1.84 -16.64 -0.75
N GLU A 160 -1.34 -15.72 0.06
CA GLU A 160 -1.75 -14.32 -0.02
C GLU A 160 -1.32 -13.65 -1.30
N LEU A 161 -0.12 -13.92 -1.81
CA LEU A 161 0.32 -13.41 -3.10
C LEU A 161 -0.59 -13.89 -4.22
N ARG A 162 -0.93 -15.18 -4.24
CA ARG A 162 -1.90 -15.73 -5.20
C ARG A 162 -3.25 -15.01 -5.09
N HIS A 163 -3.79 -14.91 -3.87
CA HIS A 163 -5.07 -14.24 -3.65
C HIS A 163 -5.05 -12.77 -4.08
N ARG A 164 -3.96 -12.05 -3.77
CA ARG A 164 -3.76 -10.65 -4.19
C ARG A 164 -3.69 -10.54 -5.72
N ARG A 165 -3.00 -11.46 -6.41
CA ARG A 165 -2.96 -11.51 -7.88
C ARG A 165 -4.37 -11.75 -8.47
N GLU A 166 -5.13 -12.69 -7.92
CA GLU A 166 -6.52 -12.95 -8.31
C GLU A 166 -7.40 -11.71 -8.16
N LEU A 167 -7.28 -10.99 -7.03
CA LEU A 167 -7.97 -9.72 -6.80
C LEU A 167 -7.57 -8.65 -7.81
N ALA A 168 -6.27 -8.51 -8.11
CA ALA A 168 -5.77 -7.55 -9.09
C ALA A 168 -6.31 -7.85 -10.50
N TYR A 169 -6.22 -9.10 -10.95
CA TYR A 169 -6.78 -9.53 -12.24
C TYR A 169 -8.29 -9.31 -12.31
N SER A 170 -9.02 -9.64 -11.25
CA SER A 170 -10.48 -9.44 -11.19
C SER A 170 -10.87 -7.97 -11.26
N ALA A 171 -10.20 -7.10 -10.50
CA ALA A 171 -10.45 -5.66 -10.51
C ALA A 171 -10.17 -5.04 -11.89
N ARG A 172 -9.11 -5.50 -12.55
CA ARG A 172 -8.73 -5.07 -13.89
C ARG A 172 -9.71 -5.55 -14.96
N LEU A 173 -10.12 -6.83 -14.90
CA LEU A 173 -11.15 -7.38 -15.78
C LEU A 173 -12.42 -6.53 -15.69
N GLN A 174 -12.87 -6.20 -14.49
CA GLN A 174 -14.02 -5.33 -14.31
C GLN A 174 -13.80 -3.94 -14.92
N ALA A 175 -12.61 -3.35 -14.79
CA ALA A 175 -12.30 -2.06 -15.39
C ALA A 175 -12.27 -2.11 -16.94
N CYS A 176 -11.75 -3.18 -17.53
CA CYS A 176 -11.75 -3.39 -18.98
C CYS A 176 -13.17 -3.59 -19.52
N LEU A 177 -13.96 -4.46 -18.89
CA LEU A 177 -15.37 -4.67 -19.26
C LEU A 177 -16.20 -3.39 -19.13
N ARG A 178 -15.89 -2.52 -18.15
CA ARG A 178 -16.53 -1.20 -18.02
C ARG A 178 -16.18 -0.24 -19.15
N ARG A 179 -14.91 -0.19 -19.58
CA ARG A 179 -14.45 0.72 -20.64
C ARG A 179 -14.91 0.27 -22.03
N GLY A 180 -14.87 -1.03 -22.30
CA GLY A 180 -15.46 -1.63 -23.49
C GLY A 180 -14.80 -1.25 -24.83
N SER A 181 -13.60 -0.65 -24.82
CA SER A 181 -12.84 -0.44 -26.07
C SER A 181 -12.40 -1.78 -26.68
N LYS A 182 -12.02 -1.78 -27.96
CA LYS A 182 -11.57 -3.00 -28.64
C LYS A 182 -10.35 -3.62 -27.94
N GLU A 183 -9.44 -2.77 -27.48
CA GLU A 183 -8.25 -3.15 -26.72
C GLU A 183 -8.64 -3.70 -25.34
N ASP A 184 -9.56 -3.04 -24.64
CA ASP A 184 -10.05 -3.50 -23.34
C ASP A 184 -10.76 -4.85 -23.43
N LEU A 185 -11.59 -5.09 -24.45
CA LEU A 185 -12.28 -6.36 -24.63
C LEU A 185 -11.33 -7.51 -24.99
N ARG A 186 -10.27 -7.23 -25.76
CA ARG A 186 -9.20 -8.21 -26.01
C ARG A 186 -8.50 -8.59 -24.73
N GLU A 187 -8.13 -7.59 -23.93
CA GLU A 187 -7.47 -7.80 -22.66
C GLU A 187 -8.37 -8.53 -21.64
N ALA A 188 -9.65 -8.17 -21.58
CA ALA A 188 -10.64 -8.84 -20.75
C ALA A 188 -10.73 -10.35 -21.07
N ASN A 189 -10.71 -10.72 -22.35
CA ASN A 189 -10.72 -12.12 -22.76
C ASN A 189 -9.49 -12.89 -22.28
N GLU A 190 -8.30 -12.28 -22.34
CA GLU A 190 -7.08 -12.90 -21.80
C GLU A 190 -7.13 -13.04 -20.28
N LEU A 191 -7.61 -12.01 -19.56
CA LEU A 191 -7.79 -12.07 -18.12
C LEU A 191 -8.77 -13.17 -17.69
N ILE A 192 -9.84 -13.40 -18.45
CA ILE A 192 -10.81 -14.48 -18.18
C ILE A 192 -10.13 -15.85 -18.27
N LYS A 193 -9.26 -16.09 -19.26
CA LYS A 193 -8.53 -17.36 -19.38
C LYS A 193 -7.60 -17.59 -18.20
N VAL A 194 -6.85 -16.55 -17.81
CA VAL A 194 -5.92 -16.61 -16.67
C VAL A 194 -6.69 -16.91 -15.37
N LEU A 195 -7.82 -16.22 -15.14
CA LEU A 195 -8.68 -16.45 -13.97
C LEU A 195 -9.38 -17.81 -14.00
N ALA A 196 -9.66 -18.36 -15.18
CA ALA A 196 -10.18 -19.71 -15.35
C ALA A 196 -9.12 -20.80 -15.11
N GLY A 197 -7.87 -20.42 -14.87
CA GLY A 197 -6.79 -21.34 -14.50
C GLY A 197 -6.08 -21.99 -15.68
N ASP A 198 -6.10 -21.35 -16.86
CA ASP A 198 -5.40 -21.85 -18.04
C ASP A 198 -3.89 -22.08 -17.76
N HIS A 199 -3.40 -23.27 -18.12
CA HIS A 199 -2.20 -23.88 -17.54
C HIS A 199 -0.88 -23.39 -18.13
N GLU A 200 -0.89 -22.80 -19.33
CA GLU A 200 0.32 -22.25 -19.98
C GLU A 200 0.93 -21.06 -19.20
N ALA A 201 0.12 -20.36 -18.40
CA ALA A 201 0.58 -19.22 -17.57
C ALA A 201 1.27 -19.65 -16.25
N ARG A 202 1.18 -20.91 -15.82
CA ARG A 202 1.73 -21.38 -14.53
C ARG A 202 3.24 -21.66 -14.57
N GLY A 203 3.79 -22.00 -15.73
CA GLY A 203 5.23 -22.32 -15.88
C GLY A 203 6.16 -21.11 -15.82
N LEU A 204 5.67 -19.91 -16.18
CA LEU A 204 6.40 -18.65 -16.10
C LEU A 204 6.51 -18.09 -14.67
N GLN A 205 5.72 -18.62 -13.72
CA GLN A 205 5.54 -18.04 -12.40
C GLN A 205 6.65 -18.42 -11.40
N ALA A 206 7.39 -19.51 -11.62
CA ALA A 206 8.42 -19.96 -10.67
C ALA A 206 9.56 -18.95 -10.52
N GLY A 207 10.12 -18.45 -11.63
CA GLY A 207 11.16 -17.41 -11.58
C GLY A 207 10.64 -16.04 -11.12
N GLU A 208 9.37 -15.73 -11.38
CA GLU A 208 8.74 -14.49 -10.89
C GLU A 208 8.52 -14.51 -9.36
N GLU A 209 8.25 -15.69 -8.79
CA GLU A 209 8.12 -15.88 -7.34
C GLU A 209 9.46 -15.70 -6.63
N GLU A 210 10.56 -16.23 -7.18
CA GLU A 210 11.90 -16.05 -6.61
C GLU A 210 12.35 -14.57 -6.60
N VAL A 211 12.17 -13.88 -7.73
CA VAL A 211 12.48 -12.44 -7.85
C VAL A 211 11.65 -11.64 -6.84
N LEU A 212 10.37 -11.99 -6.69
CA LEU A 212 9.46 -11.34 -5.76
C LEU A 212 9.90 -11.50 -4.29
N VAL A 213 10.26 -12.72 -3.88
CA VAL A 213 10.78 -12.97 -2.53
C VAL A 213 12.07 -12.17 -2.30
N SER A 214 12.95 -12.09 -3.30
CA SER A 214 14.16 -11.27 -3.23
C SER A 214 13.86 -9.77 -3.07
N GLU A 215 12.91 -9.23 -3.84
CA GLU A 215 12.43 -7.83 -3.70
C GLU A 215 11.87 -7.57 -2.29
N MET A 216 11.11 -8.52 -1.74
CA MET A 216 10.53 -8.41 -0.40
C MET A 216 11.61 -8.43 0.70
N ILE A 217 12.60 -9.32 0.60
CA ILE A 217 13.76 -9.36 1.51
C ILE A 217 14.50 -8.01 1.47
N ALA A 218 14.78 -7.49 0.26
CA ALA A 218 15.46 -6.21 0.10
C ALA A 218 14.67 -5.05 0.73
N GLY A 219 13.35 -5.01 0.54
CA GLY A 219 12.48 -3.99 1.14
C GLY A 219 12.45 -4.04 2.66
N VAL A 220 12.46 -5.24 3.26
CA VAL A 220 12.53 -5.39 4.73
C VAL A 220 13.92 -5.03 5.26
N ARG A 221 15.00 -5.33 4.53
CA ARG A 221 16.35 -4.84 4.89
C ARG A 221 16.41 -3.32 4.91
N GLU A 222 15.75 -2.64 3.96
CA GLU A 222 15.63 -1.17 3.98
C GLU A 222 14.89 -0.68 5.24
N GLN A 223 13.84 -1.39 5.68
CA GLN A 223 13.15 -1.10 6.95
C GLN A 223 14.05 -1.27 8.17
N ILE A 224 14.88 -2.30 8.20
CA ILE A 224 15.85 -2.56 9.27
C ILE A 224 16.85 -1.40 9.33
N SER A 225 17.50 -1.07 8.20
CA SER A 225 18.47 0.03 8.13
C SER A 225 17.86 1.38 8.52
N ALA A 226 16.60 1.64 8.14
CA ALA A 226 15.90 2.86 8.53
C ALA A 226 15.65 2.94 10.04
N LEU A 227 15.30 1.83 10.68
CA LEU A 227 15.13 1.76 12.13
C LEU A 227 16.47 1.90 12.86
N GLU A 228 17.53 1.24 12.39
CA GLU A 228 18.87 1.35 12.96
C GLU A 228 19.37 2.80 12.92
N GLY A 229 19.29 3.46 11.76
CA GLY A 229 19.68 4.87 11.63
C GLY A 229 18.86 5.79 12.55
N ALA A 230 17.56 5.52 12.72
CA ALA A 230 16.72 6.29 13.63
C ALA A 230 17.09 6.07 15.11
N LEU A 231 17.45 4.84 15.50
CA LEU A 231 17.92 4.52 16.85
C LEU A 231 19.29 5.13 17.15
N GLU A 232 20.23 5.09 16.19
CA GLU A 232 21.53 5.74 16.31
C GLU A 232 21.40 7.27 16.46
N GLY A 233 20.54 7.88 15.65
CA GLY A 233 20.23 9.30 15.79
C GLY A 233 19.59 9.64 17.14
N LYS A 234 18.79 8.73 17.72
CA LYS A 234 18.25 8.90 19.08
C LYS A 234 19.36 8.83 20.14
N ILE A 235 20.31 7.89 20.03
CA ILE A 235 21.50 7.81 20.90
C ILE A 235 22.29 9.12 20.86
N ARG A 236 22.42 9.73 19.67
CA ARG A 236 23.10 11.02 19.48
C ARG A 236 22.26 12.24 19.87
N ARG A 237 21.02 12.04 20.34
CA ARG A 237 20.01 13.08 20.65
C ARG A 237 19.63 13.95 19.44
N GLU A 238 19.86 13.45 18.23
CA GLU A 238 19.60 14.14 16.97
C GLU A 238 18.15 13.94 16.49
N VAL A 239 17.43 12.95 17.03
CA VAL A 239 16.12 12.51 16.52
C VAL A 239 15.05 12.56 17.63
N LYS A 240 13.96 13.31 17.39
CA LYS A 240 12.76 13.43 18.26
C LYS A 240 11.55 12.60 17.78
N TYR A 241 11.74 11.59 16.94
CA TYR A 241 10.64 10.91 16.25
C TYR A 241 10.26 9.56 16.89
N ASP A 242 9.84 9.57 18.16
CA ASP A 242 9.39 8.34 18.87
C ASP A 242 8.25 7.63 18.12
N GLY A 243 7.37 8.38 17.46
CA GLY A 243 6.26 7.81 16.68
C GLY A 243 6.70 7.03 15.43
N PHE A 244 7.74 7.48 14.73
CA PHE A 244 8.26 6.80 13.54
C PHE A 244 9.02 5.53 13.93
N VAL A 245 9.88 5.63 14.95
CA VAL A 245 10.65 4.51 15.52
C VAL A 245 9.72 3.40 15.97
N ASN A 246 8.70 3.72 16.78
CA ASN A 246 7.74 2.72 17.25
C ASN A 246 6.92 2.12 16.10
N LYS A 247 6.54 2.93 15.10
CA LYS A 247 5.81 2.42 13.93
C LYS A 247 6.66 1.42 13.13
N LEU A 248 7.92 1.72 12.87
CA LEU A 248 8.83 0.79 12.19
C LEU A 248 9.04 -0.50 12.99
N ALA A 249 9.26 -0.39 14.30
CA ALA A 249 9.40 -1.56 15.17
C ALA A 249 8.14 -2.45 15.13
N HIS A 250 6.95 -1.85 15.18
CA HIS A 250 5.69 -2.59 15.04
C HIS A 250 5.53 -3.26 13.67
N LEU A 251 5.94 -2.59 12.59
CA LEU A 251 5.92 -3.16 11.24
C LEU A 251 6.87 -4.35 11.13
N LEU A 252 8.14 -4.19 11.49
CA LEU A 252 9.14 -5.25 11.47
C LEU A 252 8.72 -6.46 12.34
N GLN A 253 8.08 -6.21 13.48
CA GLN A 253 7.55 -7.28 14.32
C GLN A 253 6.41 -8.07 13.63
N ALA A 254 5.60 -7.42 12.79
CA ALA A 254 4.60 -8.09 11.97
C ALA A 254 5.25 -8.87 10.81
N GLU A 255 6.21 -8.25 10.11
CA GLU A 255 6.94 -8.89 8.99
C GLU A 255 7.70 -10.13 9.44
N LYS A 256 8.35 -10.07 10.61
CA LYS A 256 9.02 -11.23 11.24
C LYS A 256 8.12 -12.45 11.36
N LYS A 257 6.86 -12.26 11.81
CA LYS A 257 5.91 -13.36 11.96
C LYS A 257 5.54 -13.97 10.61
N LYS A 258 5.61 -13.16 9.55
CA LYS A 258 5.20 -13.55 8.21
C LYS A 258 6.23 -14.35 7.46
N ILE A 259 7.51 -14.11 7.73
CA ILE A 259 8.63 -14.82 7.09
C ILE A 259 8.49 -16.34 7.22
N ASP A 260 7.99 -16.83 8.35
CA ASP A 260 7.81 -18.27 8.61
C ASP A 260 6.73 -18.93 7.72
N GLU A 261 5.85 -18.14 7.11
CA GLU A 261 4.79 -18.60 6.21
C GLU A 261 5.19 -18.54 4.72
N ILE A 262 6.43 -18.14 4.41
CA ILE A 262 6.94 -18.01 3.05
C ILE A 262 7.66 -19.30 2.64
N GLU A 263 7.16 -19.95 1.60
CA GLU A 263 7.83 -21.06 0.93
C GLU A 263 8.82 -20.52 -0.10
N ALA A 264 10.11 -20.80 0.07
CA ALA A 264 11.17 -20.48 -0.89
C ALA A 264 12.26 -21.57 -0.84
N ASP A 265 13.00 -21.71 -1.93
CA ASP A 265 14.06 -22.72 -2.09
C ASP A 265 15.47 -22.09 -2.10
N GLY A 266 16.47 -22.91 -1.77
CA GLY A 266 17.90 -22.56 -1.91
C GLY A 266 18.32 -21.30 -1.17
N ASP A 267 18.95 -20.37 -1.89
CA ASP A 267 19.52 -19.14 -1.34
C ASP A 267 18.46 -18.21 -0.74
N LEU A 268 17.22 -18.26 -1.22
CA LEU A 268 16.13 -17.45 -0.69
C LEU A 268 15.67 -17.93 0.69
N THR A 269 15.70 -19.25 0.95
CA THR A 269 15.44 -19.78 2.28
C THR A 269 16.48 -19.29 3.29
N VAL A 270 17.73 -19.16 2.85
CA VAL A 270 18.81 -18.61 3.67
C VAL A 270 18.58 -17.12 3.90
N GLY A 271 18.32 -16.35 2.85
CA GLY A 271 18.06 -14.90 2.96
C GLY A 271 16.85 -14.55 3.84
N LEU A 272 15.77 -15.36 3.80
CA LEU A 272 14.63 -15.20 4.70
C LEU A 272 15.00 -15.43 6.16
N ARG A 273 15.88 -16.41 6.45
CA ARG A 273 16.35 -16.68 7.80
C ARG A 273 17.26 -15.57 8.32
N GLU A 274 18.21 -15.14 7.50
CA GLU A 274 19.11 -14.02 7.82
C GLU A 274 18.32 -12.76 8.12
N VAL A 275 17.39 -12.37 7.25
CA VAL A 275 16.60 -11.16 7.47
C VAL A 275 15.74 -11.28 8.73
N LYS A 276 15.26 -12.48 9.07
CA LYS A 276 14.53 -12.73 10.32
C LYS A 276 15.41 -12.49 11.55
N GLU A 277 16.66 -12.95 11.51
CA GLU A 277 17.65 -12.73 12.57
C GLU A 277 18.02 -11.24 12.68
N GLU A 278 18.25 -10.56 11.56
CA GLU A 278 18.50 -9.11 11.52
C GLU A 278 17.33 -8.31 12.16
N ILE A 279 16.07 -8.72 11.90
CA ILE A 279 14.89 -8.13 12.54
C ILE A 279 14.92 -8.35 14.06
N GLU A 280 15.28 -9.54 14.51
CA GLU A 280 15.36 -9.84 15.95
C GLU A 280 16.37 -8.96 16.66
N GLU A 281 17.54 -8.78 16.06
CA GLU A 281 18.60 -7.94 16.58
C GLU A 281 18.18 -6.48 16.69
N VAL A 282 17.63 -5.89 15.62
CA VAL A 282 17.22 -4.48 15.65
C VAL A 282 16.03 -4.24 16.60
N LEU A 283 15.10 -5.20 16.71
CA LEU A 283 14.00 -5.10 17.67
C LEU A 283 14.47 -5.24 19.12
N GLN A 284 15.51 -6.04 19.37
CA GLN A 284 16.13 -6.11 20.69
C GLN A 284 16.83 -4.80 21.05
N LYS A 285 17.61 -4.22 20.12
CA LYS A 285 18.20 -2.87 20.28
C LYS A 285 17.11 -1.81 20.56
N HIS A 286 16.00 -1.84 19.83
CA HIS A 286 14.86 -0.94 20.04
C HIS A 286 14.29 -1.07 21.46
N LYS A 287 14.06 -2.30 21.94
CA LYS A 287 13.58 -2.55 23.32
C LYS A 287 14.55 -2.00 24.35
N ASP A 288 15.84 -2.27 24.20
CA ASP A 288 16.86 -1.87 25.18
C ASP A 288 17.00 -0.34 25.28
N LEU A 289 16.77 0.39 24.17
CA LEU A 289 16.90 1.85 24.11
C LEU A 289 15.60 2.59 24.41
N VAL A 290 14.45 2.09 23.96
CA VAL A 290 13.16 2.80 24.07
C VAL A 290 12.33 2.30 25.26
N VAL A 291 12.33 1.01 25.55
CA VAL A 291 11.67 0.44 26.74
C VAL A 291 12.59 0.53 27.95
N GLY A 292 13.91 0.44 27.73
CA GLY A 292 14.93 0.70 28.75
C GLY A 292 15.10 2.18 29.14
N GLU A 293 14.50 3.14 28.42
CA GLU A 293 14.46 4.56 28.83
C GLU A 293 13.56 4.79 30.06
N GLU A 294 12.59 3.91 30.36
CA GLU A 294 11.95 3.89 31.69
C GLU A 294 12.92 3.46 32.80
N ARG A 295 14.07 2.88 32.44
CA ARG A 295 15.04 2.29 33.36
C ARG A 295 16.48 2.58 32.95
N ARG A 296 16.93 3.85 32.97
CA ARG A 296 18.34 4.28 33.15
C ARG A 296 18.46 5.80 32.90
N ILE A 297 19.17 6.65 33.64
CA ILE A 297 19.97 6.65 34.88
C ILE A 297 19.93 8.11 35.32
N ILE A 298 19.53 8.41 36.57
CA ILE A 298 19.91 9.66 37.23
C ILE A 298 21.03 9.26 38.19
N GLU A 299 22.24 9.78 37.95
CA GLU A 299 23.38 9.72 38.88
C GLU A 299 23.79 8.31 39.37
N GLY A 300 23.94 7.35 38.47
CA GLY A 300 24.65 6.09 38.76
C GLY A 300 23.93 5.12 39.72
N VAL A 301 22.67 5.36 40.09
CA VAL A 301 21.87 4.41 40.88
C VAL A 301 20.75 3.82 40.02
N LEU A 302 20.71 2.50 39.94
CA LEU A 302 19.66 1.75 39.25
C LEU A 302 18.41 1.76 40.14
N VAL A 303 17.49 2.69 39.90
CA VAL A 303 16.17 2.69 40.55
C VAL A 303 15.19 1.99 39.63
N VAL A 304 14.63 0.88 40.11
CA VAL A 304 13.46 0.23 39.50
C VAL A 304 12.23 1.03 39.96
N VAL A 305 11.53 1.64 39.01
CA VAL A 305 10.11 2.00 39.19
C VAL A 305 9.27 0.82 38.69
#